data_AF-A0A538TQ25-F1
#
_entry.id   AF-A0A538TQ25-F1
#
_cell.length_a   1.000
_cell.length_b   1.000
_cell.length_c   1.000
_cell.angle_alpha   90.00
_cell.angle_beta   90.00
_cell.angle_gamma   90.00
#
_symmetry.space_group_name_H-M   'P 1'
#
loop_
_entity.id
_entity.type
_entity.pdbx_description
1 polymer ?
#
loop_
_entity_poly.entity_id
_entity_poly.type
_entity_poly.pdbx_seq_one_letter_code
_entity_poly.pdbx_strand_id
1 'polypeptide(L)'
;MSERGAGSVRYVVYTWVPDEMLPEWNDWHNQVHIPRVLASPEMRGARKYRVLETTVDFGFKPQFVTVYELDRLEDFQSYRAGRGVELKREYDERYGGVGKIARMLLAGTPLEGIRPAESADDLAHARALFEEYARSLGFDLSFQDFGRELAGLPGEYAPPQGSIFLAVLGDDVMGCAAFRPLGPGICEMKRLYVRPAFRGRMLGRRLAEAVIAEAVAKGYRKMRLDTVPAMREAIALYRSLGFEPIDAYRPNPIAGAMFFEKDLST
;
A
#
# COMPACT_ATOMS: atom_id res chain seq x y z
N MET A 1 17.50 -12.03 4.90
CA MET A 1 17.93 -10.66 5.24
C MET A 1 17.00 -9.71 4.50
N SER A 2 16.13 -9.03 5.24
CA SER A 2 15.01 -8.26 4.71
C SER A 2 15.33 -6.78 4.79
N GLU A 3 15.77 -6.19 3.68
CA GLU A 3 15.75 -4.73 3.46
C GLU A 3 14.63 -4.42 2.46
N ARG A 4 13.38 -4.54 2.89
CA ARG A 4 12.23 -4.00 2.16
C ARG A 4 11.41 -3.18 3.14
N GLY A 5 11.32 -1.89 2.85
CA GLY A 5 10.74 -0.87 3.73
C GLY A 5 11.40 0.51 3.66
N ALA A 6 12.30 0.79 2.72
CA ALA A 6 12.78 2.15 2.51
C ALA A 6 11.81 2.89 1.59
N GLY A 7 10.91 3.68 2.18
CA GLY A 7 10.04 4.56 1.41
C GLY A 7 10.86 5.45 0.49
N SER A 8 10.42 5.62 -0.76
CA SER A 8 11.13 6.39 -1.78
C SER A 8 11.53 7.78 -1.26
N VAL A 9 12.78 8.18 -1.50
CA VAL A 9 13.28 9.51 -1.13
C VAL A 9 13.21 10.43 -2.35
N ARG A 10 12.84 11.69 -2.09
CA ARG A 10 12.81 12.76 -3.10
C ARG A 10 13.66 13.92 -2.62
N TYR A 11 14.67 14.25 -3.40
CA TYR A 11 15.47 15.45 -3.21
C TYR A 11 14.96 16.53 -4.16
N VAL A 12 14.38 17.59 -3.59
CA VAL A 12 13.66 18.63 -4.32
C VAL A 12 14.47 19.91 -4.29
N VAL A 13 14.71 20.50 -5.47
CA VAL A 13 15.49 21.73 -5.63
C VAL A 13 14.65 22.78 -6.37
N TYR A 14 14.25 23.82 -5.65
CA TYR A 14 13.61 25.01 -6.21
C TYR A 14 14.68 25.97 -6.69
N THR A 15 14.51 26.52 -7.89
CA THR A 15 15.51 27.41 -8.50
C THR A 15 14.86 28.64 -9.10
N TRP A 16 15.52 29.77 -8.91
CA TRP A 16 15.30 31.02 -9.63
C TRP A 16 16.64 31.54 -10.15
N VAL A 17 16.63 32.09 -11.36
CA VAL A 17 17.74 32.81 -11.99
C VAL A 17 17.20 34.08 -12.67
N PRO A 18 18.01 35.11 -12.90
CA PRO A 18 17.58 36.28 -13.66
C PRO A 18 17.14 35.92 -15.08
N ASP A 19 16.22 36.72 -15.62
CA ASP A 19 15.58 36.45 -16.91
C ASP A 19 16.59 36.48 -18.08
N GLU A 20 17.60 37.34 -17.99
CA GLU A 20 18.70 37.42 -18.97
C GLU A 20 19.55 36.14 -19.05
N MET A 21 19.66 35.39 -17.96
CA MET A 21 20.41 34.14 -17.89
C MET A 21 19.55 32.91 -18.13
N LEU A 22 18.23 33.06 -18.07
CA LEU A 22 17.28 31.96 -18.07
C LEU A 22 17.43 31.01 -19.27
N PRO A 23 17.62 31.46 -20.53
CA PRO A 23 17.77 30.55 -21.65
C PRO A 23 19.05 29.69 -21.56
N GLU A 24 20.20 30.31 -21.30
CA GLU A 24 21.50 29.62 -21.18
C GLU A 24 21.50 28.66 -19.99
N TRP A 25 21.04 29.14 -18.82
CA TRP A 25 20.94 28.31 -17.62
C TRP A 25 20.03 27.11 -17.83
N ASN A 26 18.86 27.31 -18.47
CA ASN A 26 17.92 26.23 -18.69
C ASN A 26 18.47 25.16 -19.64
N ASP A 27 19.18 25.57 -20.70
CA ASP A 27 19.84 24.64 -21.62
C ASP A 27 20.93 23.84 -20.89
N TRP A 28 21.86 24.51 -20.21
CA TRP A 28 22.91 23.83 -19.44
C TRP A 28 22.34 22.91 -18.37
N HIS A 29 21.32 23.35 -17.64
CA HIS A 29 20.72 22.54 -16.57
C HIS A 29 20.11 21.25 -17.12
N ASN A 30 19.48 21.31 -18.29
CA ASN A 30 18.81 20.17 -18.89
C ASN A 30 19.78 19.24 -19.63
N GLN A 31 20.75 19.78 -20.35
CA GLN A 31 21.67 19.01 -21.19
C GLN A 31 22.94 18.54 -20.46
N VAL A 32 23.32 19.22 -19.37
CA VAL A 32 24.58 18.94 -18.67
C VAL A 32 24.34 18.59 -17.21
N HIS A 33 23.69 19.47 -16.44
CA HIS A 33 23.59 19.28 -14.99
C HIS A 33 22.76 18.04 -14.61
N ILE A 34 21.50 17.95 -15.07
CA ILE A 34 20.63 16.82 -14.76
C ILE A 34 21.27 15.48 -15.21
N PRO A 35 21.77 15.32 -16.45
CA PRO A 35 22.45 14.09 -16.86
C PRO A 35 23.64 13.72 -15.98
N ARG A 36 24.45 14.69 -15.54
CA ARG A 36 25.57 14.43 -14.62
C ARG A 36 25.11 14.01 -13.23
N VAL A 37 24.02 14.58 -12.72
CA VAL A 37 23.40 14.11 -11.47
C VAL A 37 22.93 12.66 -11.64
N LEU A 38 22.21 12.37 -12.72
CA LEU A 38 21.71 11.03 -13.05
C LEU A 38 22.81 10.00 -13.31
N ALA A 39 24.01 10.43 -13.67
CA ALA A 39 25.18 9.56 -13.79
C ALA A 39 25.75 9.13 -12.42
N SER A 40 25.20 9.61 -11.30
CA SER A 40 25.55 9.14 -9.96
C SER A 40 24.80 7.84 -9.66
N PRO A 41 25.45 6.79 -9.13
CA PRO A 41 24.81 5.50 -8.90
C PRO A 41 23.63 5.55 -7.91
N GLU A 42 23.59 6.57 -7.05
CA GLU A 42 22.53 6.83 -6.07
C GLU A 42 21.21 7.33 -6.69
N MET A 43 21.26 7.88 -7.91
CA MET A 43 20.11 8.54 -8.54
C MET A 43 19.33 7.56 -9.42
N ARG A 44 18.01 7.52 -9.26
CA ARG A 44 17.09 6.69 -10.05
C ARG A 44 16.37 7.44 -11.15
N GLY A 45 16.14 8.72 -10.94
CA GLY A 45 15.39 9.53 -11.87
C GLY A 45 15.43 11.00 -11.51
N ALA A 46 15.02 11.83 -12.46
CA ALA A 46 14.87 13.25 -12.26
C ALA A 46 13.71 13.75 -13.10
N ARG A 47 12.91 14.66 -12.55
CA ARG A 47 11.92 15.42 -13.32
C ARG A 47 12.00 16.90 -12.97
N LYS A 48 12.06 17.74 -13.99
CA LYS A 48 12.05 19.21 -13.87
C LYS A 48 10.68 19.73 -14.26
N TYR A 49 10.15 20.66 -13.48
CA TYR A 49 8.88 21.31 -13.70
C TYR A 49 9.06 22.82 -13.68
N ARG A 50 8.26 23.54 -14.48
CA ARG A 50 8.08 24.98 -14.34
C ARG A 50 7.09 25.25 -13.21
N VAL A 51 7.44 26.17 -12.31
CA VAL A 51 6.53 26.62 -11.26
C VAL A 51 5.57 27.64 -11.89
N LEU A 52 4.27 27.35 -11.83
CA LEU A 52 3.23 28.26 -12.29
C LEU A 52 2.70 29.12 -11.14
N GLU A 53 2.60 28.54 -9.95
CA GLU A 53 2.11 29.19 -8.73
C GLU A 53 2.75 28.54 -7.49
N THR A 54 2.90 29.31 -6.40
CA THR A 54 3.31 28.79 -5.10
C THR A 54 2.82 29.69 -3.96
N THR A 55 2.44 29.08 -2.85
CA THR A 55 2.11 29.77 -1.58
C THR A 55 3.25 29.71 -0.57
N VAL A 56 4.34 29.01 -0.89
CA VAL A 56 5.50 28.85 -0.01
C VAL A 56 6.39 30.09 -0.12
N ASP A 57 6.70 30.71 1.02
CA ASP A 57 7.64 31.83 1.06
C ASP A 57 9.08 31.31 1.13
N PHE A 58 9.76 31.36 -0.03
CA PHE A 58 11.19 31.04 -0.13
C PHE A 58 12.10 32.27 -0.01
N GLY A 59 11.55 33.50 0.16
CA GLY A 59 12.30 34.75 -0.02
C GLY A 59 12.66 35.04 -1.49
N PHE A 60 12.11 34.26 -2.43
CA PHE A 60 12.15 34.45 -3.87
C PHE A 60 11.04 33.66 -4.57
N LYS A 61 10.73 34.02 -5.82
CA LYS A 61 9.75 33.31 -6.64
C LYS A 61 10.46 32.26 -7.50
N PRO A 62 10.40 30.96 -7.18
CA PRO A 62 11.05 29.95 -8.00
C PRO A 62 10.43 29.90 -9.39
N GLN A 63 11.28 29.75 -10.42
CA GLN A 63 10.84 29.52 -11.81
C GLN A 63 10.72 28.01 -12.10
N PHE A 64 11.56 27.20 -11.45
CA PHE A 64 11.60 25.76 -11.63
C PHE A 64 11.69 25.01 -10.31
N VAL A 65 11.20 23.77 -10.34
CA VAL A 65 11.50 22.75 -9.34
C VAL A 65 12.05 21.52 -10.04
N THR A 66 13.17 20.99 -9.55
CA THR A 66 13.73 19.71 -10.02
C THR A 66 13.63 18.70 -8.89
N VAL A 67 13.01 17.56 -9.18
CA VAL A 67 12.79 16.47 -8.24
C VAL A 67 13.68 15.31 -8.65
N TYR A 68 14.63 14.94 -7.79
CA TYR A 68 15.49 13.77 -7.95
C TYR A 68 14.97 12.61 -7.11
N GLU A 69 15.05 11.41 -7.67
CA GLU A 69 14.50 10.18 -7.10
C GLU A 69 15.64 9.29 -6.59
N LEU A 70 15.54 8.87 -5.32
CA LEU A 70 16.46 7.94 -4.69
C LEU A 70 15.67 6.83 -3.97
N ASP A 71 16.30 5.67 -3.78
CA ASP A 71 15.69 4.56 -3.07
C ASP A 71 15.73 4.77 -1.56
N ARG A 72 16.87 5.24 -1.05
CA ARG A 72 17.13 5.31 0.40
C ARG A 72 17.73 6.66 0.85
N LEU A 73 17.62 6.93 2.15
CA LEU A 73 18.18 8.16 2.74
C LEU A 73 19.72 8.16 2.69
N GLU A 74 20.34 6.99 2.84
CA GLU A 74 21.81 6.84 2.81
C GLU A 74 22.36 7.16 1.42
N ASP A 75 21.60 6.87 0.36
CA ASP A 75 21.97 7.21 -1.02
C ASP A 75 22.06 8.73 -1.18
N PHE A 76 21.13 9.47 -0.57
CA PHE A 76 21.18 10.94 -0.57
C PHE A 76 22.40 11.46 0.20
N GLN A 77 22.70 10.86 1.35
CA GLN A 77 23.86 11.23 2.16
C GLN A 77 25.17 10.98 1.40
N SER A 78 25.31 9.82 0.76
CA SER A 78 26.45 9.48 -0.11
C SER A 78 26.61 10.49 -1.24
N TYR A 79 25.54 10.76 -1.99
CA TYR A 79 25.55 11.74 -3.06
C TYR A 79 25.98 13.14 -2.57
N ARG A 80 25.46 13.59 -1.41
CA ARG A 80 25.79 14.91 -0.85
C ARG A 80 27.21 15.02 -0.31
N ALA A 81 27.84 13.91 0.08
CA ALA A 81 29.24 13.86 0.51
C ALA A 81 30.23 13.68 -0.65
N GLY A 82 29.78 13.11 -1.78
CA GLY A 82 30.57 12.88 -2.98
C GLY A 82 30.23 13.83 -4.13
N ARG A 83 29.75 13.25 -5.24
CA ARG A 83 29.52 13.95 -6.52
C ARG A 83 28.63 15.20 -6.40
N GLY A 84 27.71 15.25 -5.44
CA GLY A 84 26.89 16.44 -5.18
C GLY A 84 27.70 17.66 -4.73
N VAL A 85 28.87 17.49 -4.11
CA VAL A 85 29.79 18.59 -3.78
C VAL A 85 30.44 19.15 -5.03
N GLU A 86 30.95 18.28 -5.91
CA GLU A 86 31.59 18.66 -7.16
C GLU A 86 30.62 19.42 -8.08
N LEU A 87 29.41 18.87 -8.29
CA LEU A 87 28.40 19.50 -9.14
C LEU A 87 27.86 20.81 -8.55
N LYS A 88 27.83 20.93 -7.21
CA LYS A 88 27.50 22.20 -6.57
C LYS A 88 28.60 23.24 -6.81
N ARG A 89 29.88 22.85 -6.73
CA ARG A 89 31.00 23.74 -7.01
C ARG A 89 30.95 24.25 -8.46
N GLU A 90 30.73 23.36 -9.42
CA GLU A 90 30.56 23.73 -10.84
C GLU A 90 29.40 24.72 -11.03
N TYR A 91 28.26 24.49 -10.37
CA TYR A 91 27.14 25.43 -10.40
C TYR A 91 27.52 26.79 -9.81
N ASP A 92 28.17 26.81 -8.65
CA ASP A 92 28.55 28.05 -7.96
C ASP A 92 29.62 28.83 -8.74
N GLU A 93 30.56 28.16 -9.40
CA GLU A 93 31.56 28.80 -10.25
C GLU A 93 30.93 29.48 -11.47
N ARG A 94 29.86 28.88 -12.02
CA ARG A 94 29.20 29.37 -13.24
C ARG A 94 28.09 30.39 -12.97
N TYR A 95 27.34 30.21 -11.88
CA TYR A 95 26.09 30.93 -11.61
C TYR A 95 25.99 31.45 -10.16
N GLY A 96 27.00 31.19 -9.34
CA GLY A 96 27.02 31.55 -7.91
C GLY A 96 26.85 33.05 -7.70
N GLY A 97 26.05 33.41 -6.69
CA GLY A 97 25.77 34.80 -6.30
C GLY A 97 24.62 35.47 -7.04
N VAL A 98 24.13 34.86 -8.13
CA VAL A 98 23.08 35.44 -8.98
C VAL A 98 21.79 34.64 -8.93
N GLY A 99 21.87 33.31 -8.94
CA GLY A 99 20.71 32.42 -8.75
C GLY A 99 20.33 32.21 -7.29
N LYS A 100 19.06 31.87 -7.03
CA LYS A 100 18.55 31.47 -5.71
C LYS A 100 18.06 30.04 -5.75
N ILE A 101 18.39 29.29 -4.70
CA ILE A 101 18.06 27.87 -4.57
C ILE A 101 17.52 27.55 -3.18
N ALA A 102 16.47 26.75 -3.12
CA ALA A 102 15.95 26.16 -1.88
C ALA A 102 15.86 24.64 -2.05
N ARG A 103 16.13 23.88 -0.98
CA ARG A 103 16.23 22.42 -1.03
C ARG A 103 15.35 21.79 0.03
N MET A 104 14.67 20.72 -0.35
CA MET A 104 13.92 19.86 0.57
C MET A 104 14.30 18.41 0.35
N LEU A 105 14.30 17.64 1.43
CA LEU A 105 14.41 16.19 1.38
C LEU A 105 13.11 15.62 1.91
N LEU A 106 12.41 14.86 1.07
CA LEU A 106 11.13 14.25 1.40
C LEU A 106 11.34 12.73 1.44
N ALA A 107 10.88 12.10 2.51
CA ALA A 107 10.80 10.65 2.59
C ALA A 107 9.32 10.24 2.48
N GLY A 108 9.05 9.17 1.73
CA GLY A 108 7.71 8.59 1.67
C GLY A 108 7.22 8.22 3.07
N THR A 109 6.08 8.76 3.47
CA THR A 109 5.38 8.28 4.66
C THR A 109 4.46 7.13 4.23
N PRO A 110 4.62 5.91 4.78
CA PRO A 110 3.76 4.81 4.40
C PRO A 110 2.31 5.14 4.80
N LEU A 111 1.41 5.06 3.83
CA LEU A 111 -0.01 5.27 4.06
C LEU A 111 -0.71 3.93 4.27
N GLU A 112 -1.66 3.93 5.20
CA GLU A 112 -2.49 2.76 5.48
C GLU A 112 -3.64 2.66 4.48
N GLY A 113 -3.78 1.51 3.82
CA GLY A 113 -4.79 1.27 2.79
C GLY A 113 -5.43 -0.11 2.86
N ILE A 114 -6.61 -0.25 2.27
CA ILE A 114 -7.23 -1.54 1.94
C ILE A 114 -7.31 -1.61 0.42
N ARG A 115 -6.85 -2.71 -0.18
CA ARG A 115 -6.89 -2.91 -1.64
C ARG A 115 -7.10 -4.38 -2.01
N PRO A 116 -7.64 -4.69 -3.21
CA PRO A 116 -7.69 -6.06 -3.70
C PRO A 116 -6.26 -6.63 -3.90
N ALA A 117 -6.15 -7.95 -3.77
CA ALA A 117 -4.96 -8.72 -4.11
C ALA A 117 -5.05 -9.16 -5.57
N GLU A 118 -4.28 -8.51 -6.45
CA GLU A 118 -4.37 -8.71 -7.90
C GLU A 118 -3.08 -9.26 -8.51
N SER A 119 -1.93 -8.97 -7.88
CA SER A 119 -0.62 -9.39 -8.37
C SER A 119 -0.19 -10.74 -7.79
N ALA A 120 0.80 -11.38 -8.42
CA ALA A 120 1.41 -12.60 -7.89
C ALA A 120 2.02 -12.39 -6.49
N ASP A 121 2.60 -11.22 -6.23
CA ASP A 121 3.14 -10.86 -4.92
C ASP A 121 2.02 -10.72 -3.89
N ASP A 122 0.87 -10.13 -4.25
CA ASP A 122 -0.28 -10.05 -3.34
C ASP A 122 -0.81 -11.43 -2.95
N LEU A 123 -0.88 -12.34 -3.92
CA LEU A 123 -1.31 -13.72 -3.67
C LEU A 123 -0.33 -14.47 -2.78
N ALA A 124 0.98 -14.19 -2.89
CA ALA A 124 1.98 -14.72 -1.96
C ALA A 124 1.78 -14.18 -0.54
N HIS A 125 1.45 -12.88 -0.38
CA HIS A 125 1.13 -12.30 0.92
C HIS A 125 -0.17 -12.86 1.51
N ALA A 126 -1.23 -13.00 0.69
CA ALA A 126 -2.50 -13.59 1.11
C ALA A 126 -2.29 -15.04 1.61
N ARG A 127 -1.50 -15.84 0.88
CA ARG A 127 -1.10 -17.19 1.27
C ARG A 127 -0.45 -17.22 2.65
N ALA A 128 0.55 -16.37 2.88
CA ALA A 128 1.23 -16.29 4.17
C ALA A 128 0.27 -15.89 5.31
N LEU A 129 -0.64 -14.93 5.07
CA LEU A 129 -1.63 -14.53 6.06
C LEU A 129 -2.67 -15.63 6.35
N PHE A 130 -3.05 -16.42 5.36
CA PHE A 130 -3.96 -17.55 5.55
C PHE A 130 -3.29 -18.63 6.42
N GLU A 131 -2.01 -18.90 6.21
CA GLU A 131 -1.22 -19.81 7.05
C GLU A 131 -1.03 -19.29 8.48
N GLU A 132 -0.75 -17.99 8.65
CA GLU A 132 -0.70 -17.32 9.96
C GLU A 132 -2.06 -17.42 10.68
N TYR A 133 -3.15 -17.17 9.96
CA TYR A 133 -4.51 -17.33 10.47
C TYR A 133 -4.74 -18.75 10.98
N ALA A 134 -4.47 -19.78 10.16
CA ALA A 134 -4.65 -21.18 10.54
C ALA A 134 -3.84 -21.54 11.79
N ARG A 135 -2.57 -21.11 11.87
CA ARG A 135 -1.74 -21.30 13.07
C ARG A 135 -2.30 -20.60 14.30
N SER A 136 -2.95 -19.45 14.14
CA SER A 136 -3.49 -18.67 15.25
C SER A 136 -4.72 -19.28 15.92
N LEU A 137 -5.42 -20.20 15.25
CA LEU A 137 -6.66 -20.79 15.76
C LEU A 137 -6.45 -21.86 16.82
N GLY A 138 -5.26 -22.45 16.91
CA GLY A 138 -4.96 -23.52 17.88
C GLY A 138 -5.67 -24.85 17.61
N PHE A 139 -6.30 -25.01 16.44
CA PHE A 139 -6.89 -26.25 15.94
C PHE A 139 -6.66 -26.37 14.42
N ASP A 140 -6.64 -27.61 13.93
CA ASP A 140 -6.37 -27.90 12.51
C ASP A 140 -7.59 -27.53 11.63
N LEU A 141 -7.33 -26.86 10.50
CA LEU A 141 -8.32 -26.50 9.49
C LEU A 141 -8.40 -27.51 8.32
N SER A 142 -7.76 -28.67 8.44
CA SER A 142 -7.82 -29.75 7.43
C SER A 142 -9.25 -30.12 7.01
N PHE A 143 -10.23 -29.99 7.92
CA PHE A 143 -11.66 -30.21 7.62
C PHE A 143 -12.27 -29.19 6.64
N GLN A 144 -11.58 -28.10 6.31
CA GLN A 144 -11.98 -27.13 5.29
C GLN A 144 -11.21 -27.28 3.97
N ASP A 145 -10.54 -28.42 3.73
CA ASP A 145 -9.66 -28.65 2.57
C ASP A 145 -8.60 -27.52 2.42
N PHE A 146 -8.13 -27.01 3.56
CA PHE A 146 -7.33 -25.78 3.64
C PHE A 146 -6.02 -25.86 2.84
N GLY A 147 -5.38 -27.03 2.80
CA GLY A 147 -4.17 -27.23 2.02
C GLY A 147 -4.40 -27.04 0.52
N ARG A 148 -5.52 -27.55 -0.01
CA ARG A 148 -5.90 -27.38 -1.41
C ARG A 148 -6.33 -25.95 -1.71
N GLU A 149 -7.12 -25.34 -0.82
CA GLU A 149 -7.52 -23.93 -0.91
C GLU A 149 -6.28 -23.04 -1.03
N LEU A 150 -5.31 -23.26 -0.15
CA LEU A 150 -4.06 -22.52 -0.13
C LEU A 150 -3.30 -22.74 -1.44
N ALA A 151 -3.02 -23.99 -1.82
CA ALA A 151 -2.29 -24.32 -3.06
C ALA A 151 -2.91 -23.68 -4.32
N GLY A 152 -4.24 -23.60 -4.38
CA GLY A 152 -5.00 -23.11 -5.52
C GLY A 152 -5.25 -21.61 -5.60
N LEU A 153 -4.72 -20.78 -4.69
CA LEU A 153 -4.99 -19.32 -4.70
C LEU A 153 -4.69 -18.67 -6.07
N PRO A 154 -5.58 -17.78 -6.58
CA PRO A 154 -6.77 -17.25 -5.89
C PRO A 154 -7.97 -18.20 -5.88
N GLY A 155 -7.99 -19.25 -6.70
CA GLY A 155 -9.00 -20.33 -6.65
C GLY A 155 -10.44 -19.80 -6.69
N GLU A 156 -11.27 -20.22 -5.73
CA GLU A 156 -12.66 -19.75 -5.60
C GLU A 156 -12.78 -18.26 -5.23
N TYR A 157 -11.68 -17.62 -4.80
CA TYR A 157 -11.60 -16.18 -4.55
C TYR A 157 -11.25 -15.36 -5.80
N ALA A 158 -11.07 -16.01 -6.96
CA ALA A 158 -10.72 -15.31 -8.19
C ALA A 158 -11.88 -14.44 -8.71
N PRO A 159 -11.58 -13.28 -9.31
CA PRO A 159 -12.54 -12.55 -10.13
C PRO A 159 -13.09 -13.43 -11.28
N PRO A 160 -14.33 -13.21 -11.74
CA PRO A 160 -15.21 -12.10 -11.35
C PRO A 160 -16.04 -12.39 -10.09
N GLN A 161 -16.02 -13.60 -9.53
CA GLN A 161 -17.02 -14.03 -8.54
C GLN A 161 -16.53 -13.97 -7.09
N GLY A 162 -15.21 -14.03 -6.85
CA GLY A 162 -14.62 -13.76 -5.54
C GLY A 162 -13.68 -12.56 -5.59
N SER A 163 -13.16 -12.20 -4.41
CA SER A 163 -11.99 -11.32 -4.27
C SER A 163 -11.25 -11.60 -2.96
N ILE A 164 -9.96 -11.29 -2.92
CA ILE A 164 -9.15 -11.22 -1.70
C ILE A 164 -8.73 -9.77 -1.50
N PHE A 165 -8.82 -9.25 -0.28
CA PHE A 165 -8.38 -7.92 0.12
C PHE A 165 -7.20 -8.00 1.09
N LEU A 166 -6.27 -7.05 0.95
CA LEU A 166 -5.13 -6.84 1.83
C LEU A 166 -5.24 -5.49 2.53
N ALA A 167 -4.91 -5.47 3.81
CA ALA A 167 -4.60 -4.25 4.55
C ALA A 167 -3.10 -4.00 4.45
N VAL A 168 -2.69 -2.82 4.00
CA VAL A 168 -1.29 -2.47 3.72
C VAL A 168 -0.88 -1.18 4.42
N LEU A 169 0.39 -1.08 4.82
CA LEU A 169 1.05 0.13 5.30
C LEU A 169 2.34 0.31 4.50
N GLY A 170 2.29 1.09 3.42
CA GLY A 170 3.35 1.03 2.41
C GLY A 170 3.46 -0.38 1.82
N ASP A 171 4.64 -0.99 1.94
CA ASP A 171 4.90 -2.36 1.46
C ASP A 171 4.53 -3.45 2.48
N ASP A 172 4.25 -3.07 3.73
CA ASP A 172 3.91 -4.04 4.79
C ASP A 172 2.46 -4.48 4.67
N VAL A 173 2.23 -5.79 4.61
CA VAL A 173 0.88 -6.37 4.63
C VAL A 173 0.48 -6.70 6.08
N MET A 174 -0.56 -6.05 6.58
CA MET A 174 -1.00 -6.14 7.98
C MET A 174 -2.10 -7.18 8.21
N GLY A 175 -2.89 -7.51 7.19
CA GLY A 175 -4.03 -8.41 7.32
C GLY A 175 -4.74 -8.66 5.99
N CYS A 176 -5.71 -9.57 6.01
CA CYS A 176 -6.50 -9.94 4.84
C CYS A 176 -7.95 -10.26 5.20
N ALA A 177 -8.81 -10.24 4.17
CA ALA A 177 -10.12 -10.86 4.18
C ALA A 177 -10.45 -11.29 2.75
N ALA A 178 -11.26 -12.32 2.59
CA ALA A 178 -11.66 -12.80 1.27
C ALA A 178 -13.14 -13.16 1.25
N PHE A 179 -13.71 -13.27 0.05
CA PHE A 179 -14.99 -13.94 -0.12
C PHE A 179 -15.02 -14.73 -1.42
N ARG A 180 -15.83 -15.80 -1.40
CA ARG A 180 -16.06 -16.70 -2.54
C ARG A 180 -17.56 -16.96 -2.74
N PRO A 181 -17.98 -17.45 -3.91
CA PRO A 181 -19.35 -17.91 -4.12
C PRO A 181 -19.73 -19.03 -3.15
N LEU A 182 -20.99 -19.04 -2.70
CA LEU A 182 -21.56 -20.14 -1.90
C LEU A 182 -22.79 -20.76 -2.58
N GLY A 183 -23.54 -19.96 -3.34
CA GLY A 183 -24.71 -20.39 -4.09
C GLY A 183 -25.34 -19.23 -4.87
N PRO A 184 -26.50 -19.45 -5.52
CA PRO A 184 -27.16 -18.42 -6.33
C PRO A 184 -27.44 -17.13 -5.55
N GLY A 185 -26.68 -16.07 -5.83
CA GLY A 185 -26.79 -14.78 -5.15
C GLY A 185 -26.27 -14.76 -3.70
N ILE A 186 -25.56 -15.80 -3.25
CA ILE A 186 -24.97 -15.91 -1.91
C ILE A 186 -23.46 -16.07 -2.02
N CYS A 187 -22.72 -15.24 -1.31
CA CYS A 187 -21.28 -15.38 -1.12
C CYS A 187 -20.95 -15.74 0.33
N GLU A 188 -19.71 -16.17 0.57
CA GLU A 188 -19.19 -16.47 1.88
C GLU A 188 -17.91 -15.67 2.15
N MET A 189 -17.89 -14.90 3.25
CA MET A 189 -16.68 -14.27 3.75
C MET A 189 -15.81 -15.31 4.46
N LYS A 190 -14.52 -15.34 4.13
CA LYS A 190 -13.53 -16.20 4.77
C LYS A 190 -12.24 -15.44 5.05
N ARG A 191 -11.41 -16.05 5.91
CA ARG A 191 -10.00 -15.67 6.10
C ARG A 191 -9.80 -14.20 6.54
N LEU A 192 -10.74 -13.67 7.33
CA LEU A 192 -10.57 -12.37 7.98
C LEU A 192 -9.53 -12.51 9.09
N TYR A 193 -8.37 -11.88 8.89
CA TYR A 193 -7.25 -11.94 9.83
C TYR A 193 -6.46 -10.65 9.81
N VAL A 194 -6.06 -10.19 11.01
CA VAL A 194 -5.14 -9.08 11.20
C VAL A 194 -4.03 -9.55 12.11
N ARG A 195 -2.78 -9.32 11.69
CA ARG A 195 -1.58 -9.64 12.46
C ARG A 195 -1.63 -8.98 13.84
N PRO A 196 -1.20 -9.67 14.91
CA PRO A 196 -1.30 -9.15 16.28
C PRO A 196 -0.75 -7.73 16.48
N ALA A 197 0.38 -7.41 15.84
CA ALA A 197 1.03 -6.10 15.94
C ALA A 197 0.19 -4.93 15.40
N PHE A 198 -0.85 -5.19 14.60
CA PHE A 198 -1.68 -4.17 13.96
C PHE A 198 -3.15 -4.20 14.44
N ARG A 199 -3.46 -4.99 15.48
CA ARG A 199 -4.81 -5.01 16.08
C ARG A 199 -5.09 -3.72 16.87
N GLY A 200 -6.36 -3.46 17.15
CA GLY A 200 -6.80 -2.21 17.80
C GLY A 200 -6.87 -0.98 16.87
N ARG A 201 -6.54 -1.14 15.58
CA ARG A 201 -6.56 -0.07 14.56
C ARG A 201 -7.78 -0.13 13.64
N MET A 202 -8.83 -0.85 14.04
CA MET A 202 -10.05 -1.08 13.25
C MET A 202 -9.84 -1.74 11.86
N LEU A 203 -8.67 -2.33 11.59
CA LEU A 203 -8.36 -2.96 10.30
C LEU A 203 -9.29 -4.12 9.96
N GLY A 204 -9.69 -4.93 10.95
CA GLY A 204 -10.62 -6.05 10.72
C GLY A 204 -11.98 -5.56 10.23
N ARG A 205 -12.46 -4.42 10.76
CA ARG A 205 -13.69 -3.77 10.31
C ARG A 205 -13.56 -3.25 8.89
N ARG A 206 -12.50 -2.50 8.59
CA ARG A 206 -12.26 -1.96 7.24
C ARG A 206 -12.11 -3.04 6.18
N LEU A 207 -11.44 -4.16 6.51
CA LEU A 207 -11.34 -5.32 5.63
C LEU A 207 -12.71 -5.98 5.39
N ALA A 208 -13.51 -6.16 6.44
CA ALA A 208 -14.85 -6.74 6.31
C ALA A 208 -15.79 -5.84 5.49
N GLU A 209 -15.74 -4.52 5.73
CA GLU A 209 -16.51 -3.52 4.97
C GLU A 209 -16.11 -3.50 3.49
N ALA A 210 -14.81 -3.59 3.18
CA ALA A 210 -14.34 -3.69 1.79
C ALA A 210 -14.84 -4.97 1.09
N VAL A 211 -14.79 -6.11 1.77
CA VAL A 211 -15.35 -7.37 1.27
C VAL A 211 -16.87 -7.27 1.03
N ILE A 212 -17.61 -6.67 1.95
CA ILE A 212 -19.07 -6.47 1.83
C ILE A 212 -19.38 -5.57 0.62
N ALA A 213 -18.70 -4.43 0.50
CA ALA A 213 -18.90 -3.50 -0.61
C ALA A 213 -18.61 -4.14 -1.97
N GLU A 214 -17.55 -4.93 -2.08
CA GLU A 214 -17.19 -5.65 -3.30
C GLU A 214 -18.22 -6.74 -3.64
N ALA A 215 -18.73 -7.46 -2.64
CA ALA A 215 -19.77 -8.46 -2.86
C ALA A 215 -21.07 -7.83 -3.37
N VAL A 216 -21.46 -6.66 -2.83
CA VAL A 216 -22.60 -5.87 -3.32
C VAL A 216 -22.36 -5.45 -4.77
N ALA A 217 -21.18 -4.92 -5.09
CA ALA A 217 -20.82 -4.51 -6.44
C ALA A 217 -20.86 -5.66 -7.47
N LYS A 218 -20.57 -6.88 -7.04
CA LYS A 218 -20.69 -8.11 -7.84
C LYS A 218 -22.10 -8.71 -7.89
N GLY A 219 -23.08 -8.07 -7.26
CA GLY A 219 -24.50 -8.45 -7.32
C GLY A 219 -24.90 -9.57 -6.35
N TYR A 220 -24.10 -9.85 -5.33
CA TYR A 220 -24.52 -10.76 -4.25
C TYR A 220 -25.63 -10.12 -3.42
N ARG A 221 -26.64 -10.92 -3.06
CA ARG A 221 -27.76 -10.49 -2.20
C ARG A 221 -27.56 -10.84 -0.74
N LYS A 222 -26.73 -11.85 -0.46
CA LYS A 222 -26.46 -12.34 0.89
C LYS A 222 -25.00 -12.69 1.04
N MET A 223 -24.47 -12.44 2.23
CA MET A 223 -23.15 -12.89 2.65
C MET A 223 -23.28 -13.76 3.88
N ARG A 224 -22.65 -14.94 3.85
CA ARG A 224 -22.56 -15.84 4.99
C ARG A 224 -21.15 -15.94 5.53
N LEU A 225 -21.04 -16.37 6.78
CA LEU A 225 -19.79 -16.76 7.39
C LEU A 225 -20.07 -17.72 8.55
N ASP A 226 -19.03 -18.40 8.98
CA ASP A 226 -18.98 -19.13 10.23
C ASP A 226 -17.81 -18.69 11.08
N THR A 227 -17.94 -18.89 12.38
CA THR A 227 -16.90 -18.59 13.36
C THR A 227 -17.01 -19.55 14.53
N VAL A 228 -16.00 -19.56 15.40
CA VAL A 228 -15.95 -20.43 16.57
C VAL A 228 -16.10 -19.62 17.87
N PRO A 229 -16.63 -20.20 18.95
CA PRO A 229 -16.90 -19.45 20.20
C PRO A 229 -15.69 -18.71 20.79
N ALA A 230 -14.47 -19.22 20.54
CA ALA A 230 -13.24 -18.59 21.01
C ALA A 230 -12.96 -17.22 20.34
N MET A 231 -13.50 -16.96 19.14
CA MET A 231 -13.26 -15.74 18.36
C MET A 231 -14.20 -14.60 18.76
N ARG A 232 -14.20 -14.24 20.05
CA ARG A 232 -15.13 -13.25 20.63
C ARG A 232 -15.10 -11.89 19.92
N GLU A 233 -13.91 -11.40 19.55
CA GLU A 233 -13.77 -10.13 18.82
C GLU A 233 -14.38 -10.20 17.42
N ALA A 234 -14.22 -11.33 16.71
CA ALA A 234 -14.82 -11.52 15.40
C ALA A 234 -16.34 -11.59 15.49
N ILE A 235 -16.88 -12.32 16.47
CA ILE A 235 -18.33 -12.38 16.73
C ILE A 235 -18.90 -10.98 17.00
N ALA A 236 -18.25 -10.19 17.85
CA ALA A 236 -18.67 -8.81 18.14
C ALA A 236 -18.61 -7.94 16.88
N LEU A 237 -17.55 -8.08 16.09
CA LEU A 237 -17.39 -7.38 14.81
C LEU A 237 -18.54 -7.72 13.85
N TYR A 238 -18.81 -9.00 13.59
CA TYR A 238 -19.86 -9.42 12.65
C TYR A 238 -21.23 -8.89 13.06
N ARG A 239 -21.59 -9.00 14.34
CA ARG A 239 -22.84 -8.41 14.86
C ARG A 239 -22.90 -6.90 14.62
N SER A 240 -21.80 -6.19 14.87
CA SER A 240 -21.71 -4.74 14.64
C SER A 240 -21.72 -4.32 13.16
N LEU A 241 -21.61 -5.28 12.24
CA LEU A 241 -21.75 -5.09 10.78
C LEU A 241 -23.15 -5.50 10.29
N GLY A 242 -24.04 -5.91 11.19
CA GLY A 242 -25.40 -6.34 10.86
C GLY A 242 -25.48 -7.77 10.34
N PHE A 243 -24.54 -8.64 10.72
CA PHE A 243 -24.70 -10.07 10.53
C PHE A 243 -25.58 -10.65 11.66
N GLU A 244 -26.56 -11.44 11.28
CA GLU A 244 -27.49 -12.11 12.17
C GLU A 244 -27.21 -13.62 12.23
N PRO A 245 -27.38 -14.28 13.39
CA PRO A 245 -27.21 -15.73 13.51
C PRO A 245 -28.19 -16.49 12.62
N ILE A 246 -27.73 -17.58 12.00
CA ILE A 246 -28.55 -18.51 11.22
C ILE A 246 -28.22 -19.95 11.59
N ASP A 247 -29.06 -20.89 11.13
CA ASP A 247 -28.75 -22.31 11.19
C ASP A 247 -27.51 -22.66 10.36
N ALA A 248 -26.87 -23.77 10.72
CA ALA A 248 -25.70 -24.27 10.02
C ALA A 248 -26.01 -24.58 8.55
N TYR A 249 -25.30 -23.94 7.64
CA TYR A 249 -25.39 -24.22 6.20
C TYR A 249 -24.29 -25.17 5.70
N ARG A 250 -23.39 -25.59 6.60
CA ARG A 250 -22.42 -26.66 6.37
C ARG A 250 -22.01 -27.34 7.67
N PRO A 251 -21.49 -28.57 7.63
CA PRO A 251 -20.88 -29.20 8.79
C PRO A 251 -19.66 -28.40 9.28
N ASN A 252 -19.54 -28.24 10.60
CA ASN A 252 -18.34 -27.73 11.25
C ASN A 252 -18.01 -28.65 12.45
N PRO A 253 -16.82 -29.27 12.49
CA PRO A 253 -16.46 -30.23 13.55
C PRO A 253 -16.22 -29.56 14.91
N ILE A 254 -16.18 -28.23 14.96
CA ILE A 254 -15.91 -27.48 16.19
C ILE A 254 -17.22 -27.28 16.93
N ALA A 255 -17.31 -27.85 18.12
CA ALA A 255 -18.46 -27.73 18.99
C ALA A 255 -18.79 -26.24 19.26
N GLY A 256 -20.05 -25.87 19.05
CA GLY A 256 -20.52 -24.50 19.23
C GLY A 256 -20.16 -23.54 18.10
N ALA A 257 -19.67 -24.02 16.95
CA ALA A 257 -19.53 -23.18 15.76
C ALA A 257 -20.83 -22.40 15.47
N MET A 258 -20.67 -21.11 15.19
CA MET A 258 -21.78 -20.19 14.94
C MET A 258 -21.77 -19.80 13.47
N PHE A 259 -22.96 -19.68 12.89
CA PHE A 259 -23.16 -19.28 11.51
C PHE A 259 -23.93 -17.97 11.47
N PHE A 260 -23.56 -17.12 10.53
CA PHE A 260 -24.11 -15.79 10.40
C PHE A 260 -24.45 -15.48 8.94
N GLU A 261 -25.45 -14.64 8.73
CA GLU A 261 -25.86 -14.10 7.44
C GLU A 261 -26.07 -12.59 7.53
N LYS A 262 -25.69 -11.86 6.47
CA LYS A 262 -26.04 -10.47 6.26
C LYS A 262 -26.76 -10.34 4.93
N ASP A 263 -27.89 -9.64 4.95
CA ASP A 263 -28.55 -9.17 3.72
C ASP A 263 -27.74 -8.00 3.11
N LEU A 264 -27.47 -8.10 1.82
CA LEU A 264 -26.69 -7.14 1.02
C LEU A 264 -27.55 -6.31 0.06
N SER A 265 -28.87 -6.51 0.06
CA SER A 265 -29.80 -5.81 -0.83
C SER A 265 -30.22 -4.42 -0.33
N THR A 266 -29.67 -3.99 0.81
CA THR A 266 -29.98 -2.71 1.48
C THR A 266 -29.00 -1.61 1.11
#